data_AF-A0A845JZH1-F1
#
_entry.id   AF-A0A845JZH1-F1
#
_cell.length_a   1.000
_cell.length_b   1.000
_cell.length_c   1.000
_cell.angle_alpha   90.00
_cell.angle_beta   90.00
_cell.angle_gamma   90.00
#
_symmetry.space_group_name_H-M   'P 1'
#
loop_
_entity.id
_entity.type
_entity.pdbx_description
1 polymer ?
#
loop_
_entity_poly.entity_id
_entity_poly.type
_entity_poly.pdbx_seq_one_letter_code
_entity_poly.pdbx_strand_id
1 'polypeptide(L)' 'MELLEEIDTIIEEVKEEAKNLKIAESKEEEKEALKEMLDALMRGARQVQEKLDQFNDRRYR' A
#
# COMPACT_ATOMS: atom_id res chain seq x y z
N MET A 1 0.11 -17.57 -4.20
CA MET A 1 -0.77 -17.16 -3.10
C MET A 1 -0.19 -15.97 -2.34
N GLU A 2 1.13 -15.87 -2.17
CA GLU A 2 1.83 -14.76 -1.48
C GLU A 2 1.39 -13.33 -1.88
N LEU A 3 1.22 -13.01 -3.17
CA LEU A 3 0.86 -11.64 -3.58
C LEU A 3 -0.49 -11.17 -3.05
N LEU A 4 -1.48 -12.08 -2.98
CA LEU A 4 -2.81 -11.70 -2.51
C LEU A 4 -2.75 -11.36 -1.02
N GLU A 5 -2.03 -12.16 -0.24
CA GLU A 5 -1.82 -11.94 1.21
C GLU A 5 -1.00 -10.66 1.47
N GLU A 6 0.02 -10.38 0.65
CA GLU A 6 0.80 -9.14 0.72
C GLU A 6 -0.05 -7.91 0.39
N ILE A 7 -0.87 -7.96 -0.66
CA ILE A 7 -1.80 -6.88 -1.03
C ILE A 7 -2.85 -6.69 0.06
N ASP A 8 -3.41 -7.77 0.61
CA ASP A 8 -4.39 -7.70 1.70
C ASP A 8 -3.79 -7.03 2.94
N THR A 9 -2.53 -7.32 3.27
CA THR A 9 -1.80 -6.67 4.37
C THR A 9 -1.67 -5.17 4.13
N ILE A 10 -1.29 -4.76 2.91
CA ILE A 10 -1.16 -3.34 2.55
C ILE A 10 -2.51 -2.62 2.57
N ILE A 11 -3.58 -3.30 2.14
CA ILE A 11 -4.94 -2.75 2.21
C ILE A 11 -5.36 -2.52 3.67
N GLU A 12 -5.02 -3.42 4.59
CA GLU A 12 -5.28 -3.21 6.01
C GLU A 12 -4.47 -2.04 6.59
N GLU A 13 -3.18 -1.92 6.24
CA GLU A 13 -2.35 -0.76 6.62
C GLU A 13 -2.98 0.56 6.14
N VAL A 14 -3.41 0.65 4.87
CA VAL A 14 -4.08 1.85 4.33
C VAL A 14 -5.39 2.15 5.06
N LYS A 15 -6.15 1.12 5.45
CA LYS A 15 -7.39 1.30 6.23
C LYS A 15 -7.11 1.80 7.64
N GLU A 16 -6.00 1.38 8.24
CA GLU A 16 -5.55 1.85 9.55
C GLU A 16 -5.17 3.33 9.48
N GLU A 17 -4.36 3.72 8.50
CA GLU A 17 -4.01 5.13 8.32
C GLU A 17 -5.20 6.01 7.97
N ALA A 18 -6.19 5.47 7.25
CA ALA A 18 -7.44 6.17 6.99
C ALA A 18 -8.29 6.37 8.25
N LYS A 19 -8.13 5.52 9.27
CA LYS A 19 -8.73 5.75 10.60
C LYS A 19 -7.93 6.80 11.36
N ASN A 20 -6.60 6.74 11.35
CA ASN A 20 -5.72 7.71 12.01
C ASN A 20 -6.01 9.13 11.50
N LEU A 21 -6.18 9.29 10.19
CA LEU A 21 -6.59 10.56 9.58
C LEU A 21 -7.95 11.06 10.07
N LYS A 22 -8.91 10.16 10.34
CA LYS A 22 -10.26 10.53 10.82
C LYS A 22 -10.28 10.97 12.29
N ILE A 23 -9.32 10.53 13.09
CA ILE A 23 -9.25 10.83 14.52
C ILE A 23 -8.17 11.87 14.86
N ALA A 24 -7.42 12.34 13.87
CA ALA A 24 -6.40 13.37 14.05
C ALA A 24 -6.99 14.66 14.63
N GLU A 25 -6.37 15.18 15.70
CA GLU A 25 -6.78 16.40 16.39
C GLU A 25 -5.95 17.61 15.94
N SER A 26 -4.83 17.38 15.24
CA SER A 26 -3.93 18.43 14.75
C SER A 26 -3.55 18.27 13.27
N LYS A 27 -3.18 19.41 12.65
CA LYS A 27 -2.67 19.43 11.27
C LYS A 27 -1.39 18.62 11.06
N GLU A 28 -0.62 18.40 12.11
CA GLU A 28 0.61 17.61 12.01
C GLU A 28 0.29 16.12 12.00
N GLU A 29 -0.66 15.67 12.82
CA GLU A 29 -1.20 14.30 12.79
C GLU A 29 -1.88 13.98 11.47
N GLU A 30 -2.67 14.92 10.91
CA GLU A 30 -3.26 14.75 9.58
C GLU A 30 -2.19 14.54 8.50
N LYS A 31 -1.12 15.33 8.52
CA LYS A 31 -0.02 15.19 7.57
C LYS A 31 0.71 13.87 7.72
N GLU A 32 0.91 13.40 8.95
CA GLU A 32 1.60 12.15 9.19
C GLU A 32 0.77 10.96 8.71
N ALA A 33 -0.51 10.91 9.05
CA ALA A 33 -1.43 9.88 8.56
C ALA A 33 -1.51 9.87 7.01
N LEU A 34 -1.46 11.03 6.37
CA LEU A 34 -1.41 11.12 4.90
C LEU A 34 -0.11 10.60 4.30
N LYS A 35 1.04 10.84 4.94
CA LYS A 35 2.33 10.29 4.48
C LYS A 35 2.37 8.78 4.64
N GLU A 36 1.97 8.27 5.80
CA GLU A 36 1.97 6.83 6.08
C GLU A 36 1.03 6.09 5.12
N MET A 37 -0.14 6.66 4.83
CA MET A 37 -1.05 6.13 3.81
C MET A 37 -0.43 6.12 2.41
N LEU A 38 0.27 7.20 2.03
CA LEU A 38 0.97 7.27 0.75
C LEU A 38 2.07 6.21 0.65
N ASP A 39 2.85 6.01 1.70
CA ASP A 39 3.93 5.03 1.73
C ASP A 39 3.40 3.60 1.61
N ALA A 40 2.29 3.27 2.29
CA ALA A 40 1.63 1.98 2.15
C ALA A 40 1.14 1.73 0.71
N LEU A 41 0.49 2.73 0.10
CA LEU A 41 0.03 2.64 -1.29
C LEU A 41 1.19 2.45 -2.27
N MET A 42 2.29 3.19 -2.09
CA MET A 42 3.46 3.10 -2.97
C MET A 42 4.15 1.73 -2.87
N ARG A 43 4.22 1.13 -1.67
CA ARG A 43 4.68 -0.26 -1.51
C ARG A 43 3.79 -1.23 -2.29
N GLY A 44 2.47 -1.11 -2.16
CA GLY A 44 1.53 -2.01 -2.85
C GLY A 44 1.62 -1.90 -4.37
N ALA A 45 1.69 -0.68 -4.88
CA ALA A 45 1.87 -0.43 -6.31
C ALA A 45 3.14 -1.09 -6.85
N ARG A 46 4.25 -1.02 -6.10
CA ARG A 46 5.53 -1.64 -6.50
C ARG A 46 5.46 -3.16 -6.53
N GLN A 47 4.85 -3.79 -5.53
CA GLN A 47 4.68 -5.25 -5.50
C GLN A 47 3.82 -5.76 -6.67
N VAL A 48 2.72 -5.05 -6.98
CA VAL A 48 1.88 -5.37 -8.14
C VAL A 48 2.69 -5.26 -9.43
N GLN A 49 3.48 -4.20 -9.58
CA GLN A 49 4.35 -4.00 -10.74
C GLN A 49 5.37 -5.13 -10.90
N GLU A 50 6.07 -5.52 -9.83
CA GLU A 50 7.05 -6.61 -9.87
C GLU A 50 6.43 -7.95 -10.32
N LYS A 51 5.18 -8.20 -9.93
CA LYS A 51 4.47 -9.42 -10.35
C LYS A 51 4.02 -9.35 -11.80
N LEU A 52 3.57 -8.19 -12.27
CA LEU A 52 3.30 -7.97 -13.69
C LEU A 52 4.56 -8.23 -14.54
N ASP A 53 5.71 -7.71 -14.10
CA ASP A 53 6.99 -7.95 -14.77
C ASP A 53 7.34 -9.45 -14.77
N GLN A 54 7.19 -10.16 -13.65
CA GLN A 54 7.38 -11.62 -13.58
C GLN A 54 6.43 -12.41 -14.50
N PHE A 55 5.19 -11.93 -14.71
CA PHE A 55 4.26 -12.57 -15.64
C PHE A 55 4.64 -12.28 -17.10
N ASN A 56 5.07 -11.06 -17.41
CA ASN A 56 5.54 -10.69 -18.73
C ASN A 56 6.82 -11.44 -19.10
N ASP A 57 7.81 -11.52 -18.21
CA ASP A 57 9.05 -12.27 -18.44
C ASP A 57 8.80 -13.77 -18.69
N ARG A 58 7.82 -14.36 -17.99
CA ARG A 58 7.38 -15.74 -18.23
C ARG A 58 6.68 -15.93 -19.58
N ARG A 59 6.09 -14.88 -20.15
CA ARG A 59 5.38 -14.92 -21.43
C ARG A 59 6.32 -14.80 -22.63
N TYR A 60 7.49 -14.21 -22.45
CA TYR A 60 8.48 -14.00 -23.51
C TYR A 60 9.65 -15.01 -23.49
N ARG A 61 9.61 -16.01 -22.59
CA ARG A 61 10.44 -17.24 -22.66
C ARG A 61 9.60 -18.40 -23.19
#